data_AF-A0A329QU96-F1
#
_entry.id   AF-A0A329QU96-F1
#
_cell.length_a   1.000
_cell.length_b   1.000
_cell.length_c   1.000
_cell.angle_alpha   90.00
_cell.angle_beta   90.00
_cell.angle_gamma   90.00
#
_symmetry.space_group_name_H-M   'P 1'
#
loop_
_entity.id
_entity.type
_entity.pdbx_description
1 polymer ?
#
loop_
_entity_poly.entity_id
_entity_poly.type
_entity_poly.pdbx_seq_one_letter_code
_entity_poly.pdbx_strand_id
1 'polypeptide(L)'
;MGWEYGIRTTNPVILPRIVKRLADSLTFSDLYKLEHYEDGFALIQEGSSWPEALQVSIEVASEMNKIVEGELYIYCLFHVGGEFAANWLKQMEEATNQDDNELEWFEL
;
A
#
# COMPACT_ATOMS: atom_id res chain seq x y z
N MET A 1 -10.82 -12.04 5.80
CA MET A 1 -10.85 -11.32 4.52
C MET A 1 -10.00 -10.09 4.74
N GLY A 2 -8.96 -9.91 3.93
CA GLY A 2 -8.06 -8.76 4.03
C GLY A 2 -8.76 -7.46 3.65
N TRP A 3 -8.06 -6.34 3.81
CA TRP A 3 -8.52 -5.05 3.27
C TRP A 3 -7.73 -4.70 2.04
N GLU A 4 -8.43 -4.28 0.99
CA GLU A 4 -7.84 -3.95 -0.30
C GLU A 4 -8.14 -2.49 -0.63
N TYR A 5 -7.07 -1.74 -0.86
CA TYR A 5 -7.13 -0.34 -1.20
C TYR A 5 -6.27 -0.05 -2.42
N GLY A 6 -6.65 0.97 -3.16
CA GLY A 6 -5.82 1.57 -4.18
C GLY A 6 -5.56 3.04 -3.89
N ILE A 7 -4.41 3.53 -4.35
CA ILE A 7 -4.06 4.94 -4.35
C ILE A 7 -3.80 5.34 -5.80
N ARG A 8 -4.60 6.27 -6.32
CA ARG A 8 -4.45 6.80 -7.68
C ARG A 8 -3.96 8.24 -7.66
N THR A 9 -3.39 8.65 -8.79
CA THR A 9 -2.90 10.01 -9.02
C THR A 9 -3.05 10.41 -10.48
N THR A 10 -3.15 11.71 -10.74
CA THR A 10 -3.08 12.26 -12.10
C THR A 10 -1.64 12.33 -12.63
N ASN A 11 -0.63 12.11 -11.77
CA ASN A 11 0.79 12.18 -12.11
C ASN A 11 1.54 10.89 -11.75
N PRO A 12 1.48 9.82 -12.58
CA PRO A 12 2.02 8.50 -12.22
C PRO A 12 3.55 8.48 -12.00
N VAL A 13 4.28 9.52 -12.44
CA VAL A 13 5.72 9.66 -12.23
C VAL A 13 6.09 9.73 -10.74
N ILE A 14 5.15 10.13 -9.87
CA ILE A 14 5.41 10.22 -8.43
C ILE A 14 5.27 8.87 -7.70
N LEU A 15 4.64 7.86 -8.30
CA LEU A 15 4.28 6.62 -7.59
C LEU A 15 5.46 5.92 -6.91
N PRO A 16 6.65 5.77 -7.52
CA PRO A 16 7.79 5.16 -6.83
C PRO A 16 8.23 5.93 -5.58
N ARG A 17 8.14 7.26 -5.62
CA ARG A 17 8.42 8.13 -4.46
C ARG A 17 7.38 7.92 -3.36
N ILE A 18 6.11 7.76 -3.73
CA ILE A 18 5.02 7.54 -2.78
C ILE A 18 5.17 6.17 -2.11
N VAL A 19 5.40 5.10 -2.88
CA VAL A 19 5.65 3.75 -2.32
C VAL A 19 6.78 3.76 -1.31
N LYS A 20 7.90 4.42 -1.61
CA LYS A 20 8.99 4.57 -0.66
C LYS A 20 8.56 5.29 0.62
N ARG A 21 7.81 6.39 0.50
CA ARG A 21 7.32 7.15 1.67
C ARG A 21 6.36 6.32 2.52
N LEU A 22 5.47 5.55 1.88
CA LEU A 22 4.58 4.62 2.57
C LEU A 22 5.38 3.64 3.41
N ALA A 23 6.39 2.99 2.82
CA ALA A 23 7.29 2.09 3.51
C ALA A 23 8.00 2.75 4.71
N ASP A 24 8.55 3.96 4.51
CA ASP A 24 9.26 4.74 5.53
C ASP A 24 8.35 5.21 6.68
N SER A 25 7.03 5.30 6.45
CA SER A 25 6.05 5.77 7.44
C SER A 25 5.59 4.69 8.42
N LEU A 26 5.77 3.42 8.07
CA LEU A 26 5.23 2.31 8.83
C LEU A 26 5.99 2.08 10.14
N THR A 27 5.23 2.00 11.23
CA THR A 27 5.74 1.53 12.52
C THR A 27 5.21 0.13 12.78
N PHE A 28 6.11 -0.81 13.07
CA PHE A 28 5.80 -2.21 13.33
C PHE A 28 6.73 -2.77 14.41
N SER A 29 6.32 -3.86 15.06
CA SER A 29 7.14 -4.53 16.07
C SER A 29 8.23 -5.40 15.42
N ASP A 30 9.19 -5.86 16.23
CA ASP A 30 10.27 -6.75 15.80
C ASP A 30 9.79 -8.12 15.27
N LEU A 31 8.49 -8.42 15.36
CA LEU A 31 7.87 -9.61 14.76
C LEU A 31 7.69 -9.49 13.24
N TYR A 32 7.86 -8.27 12.72
CA TYR A 32 7.70 -7.95 11.31
C TYR A 32 9.01 -7.47 10.71
N LYS A 33 9.20 -7.80 9.44
CA LYS A 33 10.32 -7.37 8.61
C LYS A 33 9.79 -6.69 7.36
N LEU A 34 10.32 -5.52 7.05
CA LEU A 34 10.02 -4.82 5.81
C LEU A 34 10.94 -5.34 4.69
N GLU A 35 10.35 -5.82 3.61
CA GLU A 35 11.05 -6.25 2.40
C GLU A 35 10.68 -5.36 1.22
N HIS A 36 11.68 -4.85 0.51
CA HIS A 36 11.50 -3.98 -0.66
C HIS A 36 11.66 -4.76 -1.96
N TYR A 37 10.83 -4.41 -2.94
CA TYR A 37 10.87 -4.89 -4.32
C TYR A 37 11.08 -3.71 -5.28
N GLU A 38 11.23 -4.00 -6.57
CA GLU A 38 11.40 -2.97 -7.60
C GLU A 38 10.21 -1.99 -7.64
N ASP A 39 9.00 -2.52 -7.58
CA ASP A 39 7.75 -1.76 -7.72
C ASP A 39 6.95 -1.64 -6.41
N GLY A 40 7.53 -2.02 -5.27
CA GLY A 40 6.74 -2.21 -4.06
C GLY A 40 7.51 -2.57 -2.79
N PHE A 41 6.76 -2.96 -1.77
CA PHE A 41 7.27 -3.56 -0.55
C PHE A 41 6.24 -4.50 0.07
N ALA A 42 6.70 -5.36 0.98
CA ALA A 42 5.83 -6.15 1.85
C ALA A 42 6.30 -6.09 3.29
N LEU A 43 5.36 -6.16 4.21
CA LEU A 43 5.63 -6.38 5.63
C LEU A 43 5.42 -7.86 5.94
N ILE A 44 6.51 -8.55 6.25
CA ILE A 44 6.61 -9.99 6.45
C ILE A 44 6.57 -10.30 7.95
N GLN A 45 5.58 -11.06 8.39
CA GLN A 45 5.49 -11.64 9.72
C GLN A 45 6.32 -12.92 9.79
N GLU A 46 7.35 -12.93 10.64
CA GLU A 46 8.19 -14.11 10.81
C GLU A 46 7.41 -15.27 11.46
N GLY A 47 7.60 -16.48 10.93
CA GLY A 47 7.02 -17.71 11.48
C GLY A 47 5.54 -17.96 11.14
N SER A 48 4.93 -17.15 10.26
CA SER A 48 3.58 -17.39 9.73
C SER A 48 3.61 -18.25 8.45
N SER A 49 2.59 -19.07 8.24
CA SER A 49 2.38 -19.80 6.97
C SER A 49 1.92 -18.89 5.84
N TRP A 50 1.41 -17.71 6.18
CA TRP A 50 1.09 -16.59 5.29
C TRP A 50 1.85 -15.39 5.82
N PRO A 51 3.11 -15.22 5.38
CA PRO A 51 4.01 -14.29 6.03
C PRO A 51 3.69 -12.85 5.67
N GLU A 52 3.13 -12.56 4.50
CA GLU A 52 2.79 -11.19 4.13
C GLU A 52 1.61 -10.69 4.97
N ALA A 53 1.85 -9.70 5.83
CA ALA A 53 0.83 -9.01 6.60
C ALA A 53 0.28 -7.78 5.86
N LEU A 54 1.14 -7.14 5.07
CA LEU A 54 0.84 -6.02 4.18
C LEU A 54 1.66 -6.18 2.90
N GLN A 55 1.04 -5.96 1.74
CA GLN A 55 1.70 -5.86 0.44
C GLN A 55 1.32 -4.54 -0.21
N VAL A 56 2.30 -3.84 -0.75
CA VAL A 56 2.11 -2.58 -1.47
C VAL A 56 2.91 -2.64 -2.76
N SER A 57 2.26 -2.44 -3.90
CA SER A 57 2.91 -2.47 -5.22
C SER A 57 2.32 -1.43 -6.16
N ILE A 58 3.10 -1.00 -7.15
CA ILE A 58 2.58 -0.25 -8.30
C ILE A 58 2.03 -1.28 -9.29
N GLU A 59 0.76 -1.15 -9.62
CA GLU A 59 0.05 -2.06 -10.51
C GLU A 59 -0.53 -1.30 -11.71
N VAL A 60 -0.76 -2.03 -12.80
CA VAL A 60 -1.51 -1.55 -13.96
C VAL A 60 -2.94 -2.05 -13.82
N ALA A 61 -3.92 -1.14 -13.87
CA ALA A 61 -5.31 -1.52 -13.77
C ALA A 61 -5.74 -2.42 -14.96
N SER A 62 -6.19 -3.63 -14.64
CA SER A 62 -6.78 -4.58 -15.59
C SER A 62 -8.18 -4.97 -15.12
N GLU A 63 -9.20 -4.74 -15.96
CA GLU A 63 -10.60 -5.14 -15.70
C GLU A 63 -11.17 -4.68 -14.33
N MET A 64 -10.73 -3.53 -13.81
CA MET A 64 -11.22 -2.98 -12.54
C MET A 64 -12.33 -1.94 -12.76
N ASN A 65 -13.49 -2.11 -12.11
CA ASN A 65 -14.64 -1.20 -12.24
C ASN A 65 -14.37 0.25 -11.73
N LYS A 66 -13.32 0.46 -10.93
CA LYS A 66 -13.04 1.72 -10.24
C LYS A 66 -11.85 2.52 -10.81
N ILE A 67 -11.07 1.92 -11.73
CA ILE A 67 -9.87 2.52 -12.31
C ILE A 67 -9.94 2.38 -13.84
N VAL A 68 -9.46 3.38 -14.59
CA VAL A 68 -9.43 3.26 -16.05
C VAL A 68 -8.40 2.21 -16.45
N GLU A 69 -8.76 1.34 -17.38
CA GLU A 69 -7.87 0.30 -17.90
C GLU A 69 -6.54 0.90 -18.39
N GLY A 70 -5.43 0.31 -17.94
CA GLY A 70 -4.08 0.76 -18.28
C GLY A 70 -3.52 1.89 -17.41
N GLU A 71 -4.28 2.42 -16.45
CA GLU A 71 -3.74 3.40 -15.49
C GLU A 71 -2.86 2.72 -14.43
N LEU A 72 -1.79 3.41 -14.05
CA LEU A 72 -0.94 3.02 -12.93
C LEU A 72 -1.53 3.51 -11.61
N TYR A 73 -1.56 2.64 -10.61
CA TYR A 73 -2.00 2.96 -9.26
C TYR A 73 -1.14 2.18 -8.25
N ILE A 74 -1.19 2.57 -6.98
CA ILE A 74 -0.59 1.78 -5.91
C ILE A 74 -1.68 0.86 -5.36
N TYR A 75 -1.46 -0.45 -5.44
CA TYR A 75 -2.27 -1.46 -4.78
C TYR A 75 -1.76 -1.67 -3.35
N CYS A 76 -2.67 -1.75 -2.39
CA CYS A 76 -2.40 -2.00 -0.98
C CYS A 76 -3.29 -3.15 -0.49
N LEU A 77 -2.68 -4.26 -0.08
CA LEU A 77 -3.37 -5.44 0.44
C LEU A 77 -2.93 -5.73 1.87
N PHE A 78 -3.88 -5.64 2.80
CA PHE A 78 -3.71 -5.97 4.20
C PHE A 78 -4.24 -7.38 4.45
N HIS A 79 -3.34 -8.35 4.61
CA HIS A 79 -3.70 -9.75 4.89
C HIS A 79 -4.11 -9.98 6.34
N VAL A 80 -3.69 -9.08 7.24
CA VAL A 80 -4.14 -9.03 8.63
C VAL A 80 -5.26 -8.00 8.78
N GLY A 81 -6.14 -8.21 9.77
CA GLY A 81 -7.17 -7.25 10.15
C GLY A 81 -6.97 -6.74 11.57
N GLY A 82 -7.90 -5.91 12.03
CA GLY A 82 -7.90 -5.38 13.40
C GLY A 82 -6.94 -4.20 13.59
N GLU A 83 -6.43 -4.03 14.81
CA GLU A 83 -5.71 -2.82 15.22
C GLU A 83 -4.41 -2.59 14.42
N PHE A 84 -3.69 -3.65 14.07
CA PHE A 84 -2.47 -3.53 13.26
C PHE A 84 -2.76 -2.96 11.88
N ALA A 85 -3.72 -3.54 11.16
CA ALA A 85 -4.11 -3.07 9.83
C ALA A 85 -4.67 -1.64 9.87
N ALA A 86 -5.52 -1.33 10.86
CA ALA A 86 -6.06 0.02 11.04
C ALA A 86 -4.97 1.05 11.33
N ASN A 87 -3.97 0.71 12.15
CA ASN A 87 -2.86 1.59 12.45
C ASN A 87 -1.96 1.83 11.23
N TRP A 88 -1.64 0.79 10.46
CA TRP A 88 -0.84 0.92 9.24
C TRP A 88 -1.57 1.71 8.16
N LEU A 89 -2.86 1.44 7.95
CA LEU A 89 -3.70 2.23 7.03
C LEU A 89 -3.65 3.72 7.40
N LYS A 90 -3.86 4.04 8.67
CA LYS A 90 -3.81 5.43 9.15
C LYS A 90 -2.44 6.08 8.92
N GLN A 91 -1.34 5.38 9.20
CA GLN A 91 0.02 5.88 8.96
C GLN A 91 0.26 6.17 7.47
N MET A 92 -0.21 5.28 6.60
CA MET A 92 -0.11 5.43 5.16
C MET A 92 -0.96 6.61 4.65
N GLU A 93 -2.19 6.77 5.13
CA GLU A 93 -3.04 7.93 4.81
C GLU A 93 -2.36 9.24 5.23
N GLU A 94 -1.83 9.31 6.46
CA GLU A 94 -1.07 10.47 6.95
C GLU A 94 0.16 10.78 6.09
N ALA A 95 0.89 9.76 5.62
CA ALA A 95 2.05 9.91 4.75
C ALA A 95 1.69 10.45 3.36
N THR A 96 0.50 10.10 2.84
CA THR A 96 0.00 10.57 1.54
C THR A 96 -0.65 11.95 1.59
N ASN A 97 -1.18 12.36 2.74
CA ASN A 97 -1.76 13.69 2.92
C ASN A 97 -0.75 14.85 2.75
N GLN A 98 0.56 14.55 2.71
CA GLN A 98 1.61 15.54 2.49
C GLN A 98 1.77 15.96 1.02
N ASP A 99 1.16 15.26 0.04
CA ASP A 99 1.25 15.61 -1.40
C ASP A 99 0.04 16.42 -1.91
N ASP A 100 -0.55 17.28 -1.06
CA ASP A 100 -1.54 18.34 -1.37
C ASP A 100 -2.41 18.09 -2.63
N ASN A 101 -3.33 17.12 -2.52
CA ASN A 101 -4.45 16.81 -3.44
C ASN A 101 -4.13 15.99 -4.71
N GLU A 102 -2.92 15.45 -4.89
CA GLU A 102 -2.63 14.60 -6.07
C GLU A 102 -2.92 13.10 -5.85
N LEU A 103 -3.23 12.68 -4.62
CA LEU A 103 -3.44 11.28 -4.25
C LEU A 103 -4.88 11.04 -3.80
N GLU A 104 -5.53 10.03 -4.37
CA GLU A 104 -6.87 9.61 -3.98
C GLU A 104 -6.87 8.14 -3.58
N TRP A 105 -7.35 7.87 -2.37
CA TRP A 105 -7.58 6.54 -1.84
C TRP A 105 -8.95 6.01 -2.25
N PHE A 106 -9.03 4.72 -2.58
CA PHE A 106 -10.28 4.03 -2.86
C PHE A 106 -10.20 2.57 -2.41
N GLU A 107 -11.33 2.01 -1.97
CA GLU A 107 -11.46 0.57 -1.68
C GLU A 107 -11.56 -0.22 -2.99
N LEU A 108 -11.00 -1.42 -3.03
CA LEU A 108 -11.11 -2.36 -4.16
C LEU A 108 -12.18 -3.42 -3.92
#